data_AF-A0A2R8VJV6-F1
#
_entry.id   AF-A0A2R8VJV6-F1
#
_cell.length_a   1.000
_cell.length_b   1.000
_cell.length_c   1.000
_cell.angle_alpha   90.00
_cell.angle_beta   90.00
_cell.angle_gamma   90.00
#
_symmetry.space_group_name_H-M   'P 1'
#
loop_
_entity.id
_entity.type
_entity.pdbx_description
1 polymer ?
#
loop_
_entity_poly.entity_id
_entity_poly.type
_entity_poly.pdbx_seq_one_letter_code
_entity_poly.pdbx_strand_id
1 'polypeptide(L)'
;MEVAMSKDLQQEANLAKKRYIDLCRQGRIFDARNRIIGGDTQAWDFQVRDQKIKEITDKARHEAFAAEMKHNDKVMCMAHDREQRHRKQLCRAINDFQQNFQKPETRREFDLSDPLALQKELPARISDNDMRNTISGMQKFMGEDLNFQERRRFQKEQSREWFLQQHGEREKARADHLLAEHLHTQTRLKFDETARELMKLEGSTRKEVCAAVKAFNKNQLQRIITVMGARQHAWFWRSR
;
A
#
# COMPACT_ATOMS: atom_id res chain seq x y z
N MET A 1 -137.68 -57.93 37.91
CA MET A 1 -136.45 -57.14 38.19
C MET A 1 -135.59 -57.27 36.96
N GLU A 2 -135.54 -56.23 36.12
CA GLU A 2 -134.66 -56.24 34.93
C GLU A 2 -133.21 -56.18 35.41
N VAL A 3 -132.42 -57.18 35.04
CA VAL A 3 -130.99 -57.29 35.40
C VAL A 3 -130.20 -56.55 34.32
N ALA A 4 -129.63 -55.40 34.66
CA ALA A 4 -128.83 -54.59 33.73
C ALA A 4 -127.56 -55.36 33.31
N MET A 5 -127.25 -55.39 32.00
CA MET A 5 -126.12 -56.14 31.44
C MET A 5 -124.82 -55.33 31.55
N SER A 6 -123.65 -55.99 31.55
CA SER A 6 -122.34 -55.35 31.74
C SER A 6 -121.99 -54.27 30.71
N LYS A 7 -122.51 -54.39 29.47
CA LYS A 7 -122.38 -53.38 28.41
C LYS A 7 -123.21 -52.12 28.72
N ASP A 8 -124.36 -52.28 29.37
CA ASP A 8 -125.25 -51.18 29.75
C ASP A 8 -124.64 -50.37 30.89
N LEU A 9 -124.02 -51.04 31.88
CA LEU A 9 -123.27 -50.39 32.96
C LEU A 9 -122.07 -49.57 32.45
N GLN A 10 -121.35 -50.06 31.44
CA GLN A 10 -120.27 -49.31 30.79
C GLN A 10 -120.79 -48.11 29.98
N GLN A 11 -121.94 -48.26 29.31
CA GLN A 11 -122.61 -47.15 28.63
C GLN A 11 -123.07 -46.09 29.62
N GLU A 12 -123.66 -46.47 30.75
CA GLU A 12 -124.07 -45.55 31.81
C GLU A 12 -122.88 -44.82 32.43
N ALA A 13 -121.77 -45.52 32.70
CA ALA A 13 -120.55 -44.88 33.20
C ALA A 13 -119.95 -43.86 32.22
N ASN A 14 -119.97 -44.18 30.92
CA ASN A 14 -119.50 -43.26 29.88
C ASN A 14 -120.46 -42.08 29.70
N LEU A 15 -121.77 -42.31 29.79
CA LEU A 15 -122.79 -41.26 29.77
C LEU A 15 -122.68 -40.37 31.02
N ALA A 16 -122.41 -40.93 32.20
CA ALA A 16 -122.18 -40.19 33.43
C ALA A 16 -120.90 -39.34 33.34
N LYS A 17 -119.81 -39.89 32.80
CA LYS A 17 -118.58 -39.11 32.52
C LYS A 17 -118.83 -37.96 31.55
N LYS A 18 -119.57 -38.19 30.46
CA LYS A 18 -119.95 -37.13 29.50
C LYS A 18 -120.80 -36.06 30.17
N ARG A 19 -121.85 -36.46 30.89
CA ARG A 19 -122.69 -35.54 31.68
C ARG A 19 -121.88 -34.73 32.69
N TYR A 20 -120.93 -35.36 33.37
CA TYR A 20 -120.04 -34.70 34.33
C TYR A 20 -119.08 -33.70 33.65
N ILE A 21 -118.45 -34.08 32.54
CA ILE A 21 -117.60 -33.17 31.75
C ILE A 21 -118.42 -32.01 31.19
N ASP A 22 -119.62 -32.28 30.69
CA ASP A 22 -120.56 -31.28 30.19
C ASP A 22 -120.97 -30.33 31.32
N LEU A 23 -121.29 -30.82 32.52
CA LEU A 23 -121.55 -30.00 33.71
C LEU A 23 -120.35 -29.09 34.06
N CYS A 24 -119.12 -29.63 34.08
CA CYS A 24 -117.91 -28.84 34.29
C CYS A 24 -117.60 -27.84 33.15
N ARG A 25 -118.18 -28.04 31.97
CA ARG A 25 -118.04 -27.15 30.80
C ARG A 25 -119.13 -26.08 30.78
N GLN A 26 -120.35 -26.41 31.22
CA GLN A 26 -121.48 -25.49 31.32
C GLN A 26 -121.14 -24.28 32.20
N GLY A 27 -120.48 -24.50 33.35
CA GLY A 27 -120.01 -23.41 34.21
C GLY A 27 -119.02 -22.44 33.53
N ARG A 28 -118.33 -22.87 32.47
CA ARG A 28 -117.43 -22.02 31.67
C ARG A 28 -118.13 -21.36 30.48
N ILE A 29 -119.15 -22.01 29.90
CA ILE A 29 -119.87 -21.52 28.72
C ILE A 29 -120.93 -20.48 29.09
N PHE A 30 -121.64 -20.69 30.20
CA PHE A 30 -122.77 -19.86 30.61
C PHE A 30 -122.37 -18.66 31.49
N ASP A 31 -121.14 -18.63 32.00
CA ASP A 31 -120.59 -17.45 32.65
C ASP A 31 -120.01 -16.48 31.60
N ALA A 32 -120.75 -15.41 31.32
CA ALA A 32 -120.38 -14.41 30.32
C ALA A 32 -119.03 -13.74 30.62
N ARG A 33 -118.63 -13.60 31.89
CA ARG A 33 -117.37 -12.94 32.28
C ARG A 33 -116.17 -13.83 31.98
N ASN A 34 -116.26 -15.12 32.36
CA ASN A 34 -115.23 -16.10 32.04
C ASN A 34 -115.09 -16.36 30.53
N ARG A 35 -116.15 -16.14 29.75
CA ARG A 35 -116.09 -16.24 28.28
C ARG A 35 -115.33 -15.08 27.62
N ILE A 36 -115.39 -13.87 28.21
CA ILE A 36 -114.79 -12.67 27.63
C ILE A 36 -113.37 -12.42 28.20
N ILE A 37 -113.12 -12.67 29.49
CA ILE A 37 -111.88 -12.32 30.21
C ILE A 37 -111.38 -13.49 31.11
N GLY A 38 -111.83 -14.72 30.86
CA GLY A 38 -111.42 -15.87 31.67
C GLY A 38 -109.98 -16.28 31.42
N GLY A 39 -109.25 -16.56 32.50
CA GLY A 39 -107.89 -17.09 32.47
C GLY A 39 -107.51 -17.68 33.82
N ASP A 40 -106.49 -18.53 33.83
CA ASP A 40 -105.96 -19.14 35.05
C ASP A 40 -104.87 -18.23 35.64
N THR A 41 -105.27 -17.37 36.59
CA THR A 41 -104.38 -16.46 37.28
C THR A 41 -103.28 -17.18 38.05
N GLN A 42 -103.54 -18.37 38.58
CA GLN A 42 -102.51 -19.14 39.30
C GLN A 42 -101.45 -19.66 38.32
N ALA A 43 -101.86 -20.17 37.16
CA ALA A 43 -100.92 -20.60 36.12
C ALA A 43 -100.06 -19.43 35.61
N TRP A 44 -100.64 -18.24 35.42
CA TRP A 44 -99.89 -17.04 35.05
C TRP A 44 -98.89 -16.61 36.14
N ASP A 45 -99.27 -16.64 37.41
CA ASP A 45 -98.35 -16.36 38.52
C ASP A 45 -97.17 -17.33 38.54
N PHE A 46 -97.42 -18.63 38.29
CA PHE A 46 -96.34 -19.62 38.16
C PHE A 46 -95.44 -19.36 36.95
N GLN A 47 -96.00 -18.98 35.79
CA GLN A 47 -95.23 -18.62 34.60
C GLN A 47 -94.35 -17.39 34.83
N VAL A 48 -94.89 -16.36 35.49
CA VAL A 48 -94.13 -15.14 35.83
C VAL A 48 -92.98 -15.47 36.79
N ARG A 49 -93.22 -16.33 37.80
CA ARG A 49 -92.17 -16.80 38.71
C ARG A 49 -91.09 -17.59 37.98
N ASP A 50 -91.46 -18.52 37.12
CA ASP A 50 -90.51 -19.33 36.33
C ASP A 50 -89.67 -18.45 35.39
N GLN A 51 -90.30 -17.47 34.73
CA GLN A 51 -89.61 -16.48 33.91
C GLN A 51 -88.59 -15.68 34.74
N LYS A 52 -88.98 -15.25 35.95
CA LYS A 52 -88.10 -14.49 36.84
C LYS A 52 -86.93 -15.32 37.36
N ILE A 53 -87.16 -16.60 37.64
CA ILE A 53 -86.09 -17.54 38.01
C ILE A 53 -85.11 -17.69 36.84
N LYS A 54 -85.60 -17.88 35.61
CA LYS A 54 -84.75 -17.96 34.41
C LYS A 54 -83.91 -16.70 34.25
N GLU A 55 -84.52 -15.53 34.32
CA GLU A 55 -83.81 -14.23 34.24
C GLU A 55 -82.71 -14.11 35.29
N ILE A 56 -82.98 -14.48 36.55
CA ILE A 56 -81.97 -14.45 37.62
C ILE A 56 -80.85 -15.44 37.33
N THR A 57 -81.16 -16.66 36.90
CA THR A 57 -80.15 -17.68 36.59
C THR A 57 -79.27 -17.29 35.40
N ASP A 58 -79.86 -16.72 34.35
CA ASP A 58 -79.11 -16.27 33.18
C ASP A 58 -78.27 -15.03 33.50
N LYS A 59 -78.80 -14.11 34.31
CA LYS A 59 -78.02 -12.99 34.84
C LYS A 59 -76.82 -13.47 35.65
N ALA A 60 -77.01 -14.43 36.56
CA ALA A 60 -75.92 -14.99 37.36
C ALA A 60 -74.86 -15.70 36.49
N ARG A 61 -75.28 -16.39 35.42
CA ARG A 61 -74.37 -17.00 34.43
C ARG A 61 -73.57 -15.94 33.69
N HIS A 62 -74.22 -14.89 33.19
CA HIS A 62 -73.54 -13.80 32.50
C HIS A 62 -72.56 -13.06 33.42
N GLU A 63 -72.92 -12.85 34.68
CA GLU A 63 -72.02 -12.27 35.68
C GLU A 63 -70.80 -13.17 35.95
N ALA A 64 -70.99 -14.49 36.04
CA ALA A 64 -69.88 -15.44 36.19
C ALA A 64 -68.92 -15.41 34.99
N PHE A 65 -69.45 -15.43 33.76
CA PHE A 65 -68.61 -15.31 32.56
C PHE A 65 -67.90 -13.96 32.47
N ALA A 66 -68.56 -12.87 32.85
CA ALA A 66 -67.94 -11.55 32.88
C ALA A 66 -66.81 -11.47 33.93
N ALA A 67 -66.96 -12.15 35.07
CA ALA A 67 -65.91 -12.23 36.08
C ALA A 67 -64.71 -13.07 35.60
N GLU A 68 -64.96 -14.19 34.93
CA GLU A 68 -63.92 -15.03 34.33
C GLU A 68 -63.17 -14.28 33.22
N MET A 69 -63.89 -13.57 32.35
CA MET A 69 -63.28 -12.73 31.30
C MET A 69 -62.34 -11.67 31.90
N LYS A 70 -62.77 -10.96 32.95
CA LYS A 70 -61.91 -10.00 33.67
C LYS A 70 -60.67 -10.65 34.28
N HIS A 71 -60.82 -11.87 34.80
CA HIS A 71 -59.69 -12.62 35.34
C HIS A 71 -58.69 -13.00 34.24
N ASN A 72 -59.18 -13.55 33.13
CA ASN A 72 -58.37 -13.95 31.99
C ASN A 72 -57.64 -12.77 31.36
N ASP A 73 -58.31 -11.62 31.18
CA ASP A 73 -57.70 -10.39 30.70
C ASP A 73 -56.53 -9.95 31.61
N LYS A 74 -56.73 -10.01 32.92
CA LYS A 74 -55.68 -9.68 33.89
C LYS A 74 -54.48 -10.63 33.78
N VAL A 75 -54.74 -11.94 33.66
CA VAL A 75 -53.68 -12.95 33.49
C VAL A 75 -52.91 -12.71 32.20
N MET A 76 -53.62 -12.38 31.11
CA MET A 76 -53.01 -12.07 29.81
C MET A 76 -52.11 -10.83 29.88
N CYS A 77 -52.56 -9.74 30.51
CA CYS A 77 -51.73 -8.55 30.71
C CYS A 77 -50.45 -8.87 31.50
N MET A 78 -50.57 -9.64 32.60
CA MET A 78 -49.43 -10.03 33.42
C MET A 78 -48.44 -10.92 32.65
N ALA A 79 -48.95 -11.85 31.83
CA ALA A 79 -48.13 -12.71 30.98
C ALA A 79 -47.38 -11.88 29.93
N HIS A 80 -48.08 -10.94 29.28
CA HIS A 80 -47.49 -10.04 28.30
C HIS A 80 -46.37 -9.18 28.90
N ASP A 81 -46.59 -8.60 30.09
CA ASP A 81 -45.57 -7.79 30.78
C ASP A 81 -44.32 -8.60 31.15
N ARG A 82 -44.48 -9.89 31.48
CA ARG A 82 -43.36 -10.79 31.74
C ARG A 82 -42.59 -11.08 30.46
N GLU A 83 -43.29 -11.40 29.38
CA GLU A 83 -42.69 -11.63 28.07
C GLU A 83 -41.89 -10.42 27.59
N GLN A 84 -42.46 -9.21 27.69
CA GLN A 84 -41.75 -7.98 27.31
C GLN A 84 -40.50 -7.74 28.15
N ARG A 85 -40.54 -8.06 29.45
CA ARG A 85 -39.36 -7.97 30.32
C ARG A 85 -38.29 -8.98 29.92
N HIS A 86 -38.66 -10.23 29.65
CA HIS A 86 -37.74 -11.24 29.16
C HIS A 86 -37.12 -10.86 27.80
N ARG A 87 -37.93 -10.35 26.88
CA ARG A 87 -37.45 -9.86 25.58
C ARG A 87 -36.43 -8.74 25.74
N LYS A 88 -36.70 -7.75 26.61
CA LYS A 88 -35.76 -6.68 26.93
C LYS A 88 -34.46 -7.21 27.55
N GLN A 89 -34.54 -8.17 28.48
CA GLN A 89 -33.36 -8.78 29.09
C GLN A 89 -32.52 -9.54 28.06
N LEU A 90 -33.16 -10.31 27.18
CA LEU A 90 -32.47 -11.03 26.11
C LEU A 90 -31.77 -10.06 25.15
N CYS A 91 -32.46 -9.01 24.70
CA CYS A 91 -31.85 -8.00 23.83
C CYS A 91 -30.66 -7.31 24.50
N ARG A 92 -30.75 -7.01 25.81
CA ARG A 92 -29.61 -6.47 26.57
C ARG A 92 -28.44 -7.44 26.60
N ALA A 93 -28.67 -8.70 26.98
CA ALA A 93 -27.62 -9.71 27.02
C ALA A 93 -26.95 -9.93 25.66
N ILE A 94 -27.72 -9.91 24.56
CA ILE A 94 -27.18 -9.98 23.19
C ILE A 94 -26.31 -8.76 22.89
N ASN A 95 -26.80 -7.55 23.18
CA ASN A 95 -26.03 -6.32 22.94
C ASN A 95 -24.75 -6.30 23.78
N ASP A 96 -24.82 -6.69 25.06
CA ASP A 96 -23.67 -6.75 25.96
C ASP A 96 -22.64 -7.76 25.43
N PHE A 97 -23.09 -8.92 24.94
CA PHE A 97 -22.22 -9.91 24.32
C PHE A 97 -21.55 -9.38 23.04
N GLN A 98 -22.32 -8.72 22.16
CA GLN A 98 -21.80 -8.12 20.94
C GLN A 98 -20.76 -7.03 21.24
N GLN A 99 -21.05 -6.16 22.20
CA GLN A 99 -20.14 -5.09 22.60
C GLN A 99 -18.86 -5.61 23.23
N ASN A 100 -18.93 -6.69 24.02
CA ASN A 100 -17.77 -7.21 24.72
C ASN A 100 -16.90 -8.13 23.85
N PHE A 101 -17.52 -8.96 23.00
CA PHE A 101 -16.83 -10.04 22.31
C PHE A 101 -16.84 -9.94 20.78
N GLN A 102 -17.69 -9.09 20.19
CA GLN A 102 -17.79 -8.92 18.74
C GLN A 102 -17.32 -7.55 18.27
N LYS A 103 -16.32 -6.98 18.96
CA LYS A 103 -15.71 -5.72 18.54
C LYS A 103 -15.03 -5.90 17.17
N PRO A 104 -15.04 -4.88 16.30
CA PRO A 104 -14.30 -4.92 15.04
C PRO A 104 -12.80 -5.19 15.24
N GLU A 105 -12.24 -4.59 16.30
CA GLU A 105 -10.82 -4.70 16.68
C GLU A 105 -10.39 -6.13 17.04
N THR A 106 -11.31 -6.97 17.53
CA THR A 106 -11.01 -8.35 17.93
C THR A 106 -11.14 -9.34 16.78
N ARG A 107 -11.41 -8.87 15.56
CA ARG A 107 -11.50 -9.73 14.36
C ARG A 107 -10.10 -10.19 13.94
N ARG A 108 -10.03 -11.39 13.40
CA ARG A 108 -8.77 -12.00 12.92
C ARG A 108 -8.08 -11.19 11.82
N GLU A 109 -8.87 -10.52 10.99
CA GLU A 109 -8.46 -9.75 9.81
C GLU A 109 -8.57 -8.23 10.03
N PHE A 110 -8.61 -7.80 11.30
CA PHE A 110 -8.70 -6.38 11.61
C PHE A 110 -7.47 -5.60 11.13
N ASP A 111 -6.29 -6.22 11.16
CA ASP A 111 -5.05 -5.68 10.61
C ASP A 111 -5.17 -5.25 9.15
N LEU A 112 -5.93 -5.99 8.33
CA LEU A 112 -6.19 -5.66 6.92
C LEU A 112 -7.22 -4.55 6.72
N SER A 113 -8.10 -4.33 7.69
CA SER A 113 -9.24 -3.40 7.61
C SER A 113 -9.10 -2.18 8.51
N ASP A 114 -7.96 -2.06 9.20
CA ASP A 114 -7.67 -0.97 10.11
C ASP A 114 -7.56 0.36 9.33
N PRO A 115 -8.41 1.36 9.63
CA PRO A 115 -8.34 2.66 8.95
C PRO A 115 -7.01 3.38 9.17
N LEU A 116 -6.27 3.03 10.22
CA LEU A 116 -4.97 3.60 10.54
C LEU A 116 -3.80 2.70 10.10
N ALA A 117 -4.04 1.62 9.34
CA ALA A 117 -3.02 0.69 8.89
C ALA A 117 -1.81 1.40 8.25
N LEU A 118 -2.07 2.28 7.29
CA LEU A 118 -1.03 3.04 6.57
C LEU A 118 -0.18 3.95 7.46
N GLN A 119 -0.70 4.38 8.61
CA GLN A 119 0.05 5.21 9.56
C GLN A 119 0.91 4.36 10.50
N LYS A 120 0.49 3.12 10.77
CA LYS A 120 1.20 2.17 11.63
C LYS A 120 2.29 1.41 10.87
N GLU A 121 2.10 1.21 9.56
CA GLU A 121 3.06 0.54 8.71
C GLU A 121 4.39 1.30 8.62
N LEU A 122 5.49 0.54 8.69
CA LEU A 122 6.82 1.09 8.47
C LEU A 122 7.09 1.22 6.97
N PRO A 123 7.84 2.24 6.54
CA PRO A 123 8.28 2.36 5.16
C PRO A 123 9.00 1.10 4.67
N ALA A 124 8.83 0.78 3.39
CA ALA A 124 9.43 -0.42 2.79
C ALA A 124 10.97 -0.43 2.86
N ARG A 125 11.61 0.74 2.85
CA ARG A 125 13.06 0.92 3.05
C ARG A 125 13.28 2.09 4.02
N ILE A 126 13.75 1.78 5.22
CA ILE A 126 14.06 2.78 6.26
C ILE A 126 15.50 3.29 6.11
N SER A 127 16.43 2.37 5.81
CA SER A 127 17.85 2.65 5.64
C SER A 127 18.46 1.66 4.65
N ASP A 128 19.63 2.01 4.10
CA ASP A 128 20.38 1.15 3.18
C ASP A 128 20.99 -0.07 3.87
N ASN A 129 21.20 0.02 5.18
CA ASN A 129 21.75 -1.04 6.01
C ASN A 129 20.66 -1.82 6.77
N ASP A 130 19.39 -1.65 6.39
CA ASP A 130 18.28 -2.38 7.00
C ASP A 130 18.38 -3.88 6.66
N MET A 131 18.45 -4.72 7.69
CA MET A 131 18.52 -6.17 7.56
C MET A 131 17.27 -6.78 6.93
N ARG A 132 16.12 -6.07 6.96
CA ARG A 132 14.87 -6.51 6.33
C ARG A 132 14.93 -6.48 4.81
N ASN A 133 15.82 -5.65 4.24
CA ASN A 133 15.97 -5.47 2.80
C ASN A 133 16.88 -6.56 2.21
N THR A 134 16.33 -7.76 2.12
CA THR A 134 16.97 -8.88 1.42
C THR A 134 16.89 -8.71 -0.10
N ILE A 135 17.72 -9.46 -0.83
CA ILE A 135 17.80 -9.41 -2.30
C ILE A 135 16.45 -9.69 -2.96
N SER A 136 15.65 -10.61 -2.41
CA SER A 136 14.31 -10.96 -2.93
C SER A 136 13.27 -9.86 -2.74
N GLY A 137 13.49 -8.94 -1.78
CA GLY A 137 12.54 -7.85 -1.50
C GLY A 137 12.53 -6.74 -2.55
N MET A 138 13.53 -6.72 -3.45
CA MET A 138 13.66 -5.74 -4.54
C MET A 138 13.61 -4.26 -4.09
N GLN A 139 13.87 -3.98 -2.81
CA GLN A 139 13.89 -2.62 -2.25
C GLN A 139 15.25 -1.93 -2.41
N LYS A 140 16.32 -2.71 -2.58
CA LYS A 140 17.70 -2.23 -2.74
C LYS A 140 18.38 -2.97 -3.87
N PHE A 141 18.94 -2.22 -4.81
CA PHE A 141 19.68 -2.77 -5.94
C PHE A 141 21.16 -2.42 -5.84
N MET A 142 22.02 -3.40 -6.10
CA MET A 142 23.48 -3.20 -6.07
C MET A 142 23.99 -2.24 -7.15
N GLY A 143 23.20 -1.98 -8.20
CA GLY A 143 23.52 -1.00 -9.24
C GLY A 143 23.26 0.45 -8.85
N GLU A 144 22.54 0.70 -7.75
CA GLU A 144 22.33 2.05 -7.22
C GLU A 144 23.63 2.56 -6.58
N ASP A 145 24.36 3.43 -7.27
CA ASP A 145 25.61 4.02 -6.78
C ASP A 145 25.34 5.32 -6.02
N LEU A 146 25.12 5.20 -4.71
CA LEU A 146 24.97 6.35 -3.81
C LEU A 146 26.24 7.21 -3.75
N ASN A 147 27.41 6.59 -3.95
CA ASN A 147 28.72 7.25 -3.88
C ASN A 147 29.19 7.78 -5.24
N PHE A 148 28.30 7.88 -6.23
CA PHE A 148 28.65 8.32 -7.59
C PHE A 148 29.35 9.68 -7.59
N GLN A 149 28.89 10.62 -6.77
CA GLN A 149 29.48 11.96 -6.70
C GLN A 149 30.92 11.91 -6.15
N GLU A 150 31.16 11.12 -5.11
CA GLU A 150 32.49 10.93 -4.51
C GLU A 150 33.43 10.24 -5.49
N ARG A 151 32.98 9.14 -6.12
CA ARG A 151 33.72 8.42 -7.16
C ARG A 151 34.13 9.36 -8.30
N ARG A 152 33.20 10.18 -8.78
CA ARG A 152 33.45 11.16 -9.84
C ARG A 152 34.43 12.24 -9.40
N ARG A 153 34.39 12.66 -8.13
CA ARG A 153 35.36 13.61 -7.57
C ARG A 153 36.77 13.02 -7.58
N PHE A 154 36.95 11.80 -7.08
CA PHE A 154 38.25 11.13 -7.09
C PHE A 154 38.80 10.94 -8.51
N GLN A 155 37.94 10.55 -9.48
CA GLN A 155 38.35 10.42 -10.88
C GLN A 155 38.83 11.75 -11.48
N LYS A 156 38.19 12.86 -11.15
CA LYS A 156 38.61 14.21 -11.60
C LYS A 156 39.93 14.61 -10.97
N GLU A 157 40.13 14.34 -9.69
CA GLU A 157 41.37 14.62 -8.97
C GLU A 157 42.54 13.83 -9.57
N GLN A 158 42.38 12.51 -9.80
CA GLN A 158 43.38 11.68 -10.47
C GLN A 158 43.70 12.19 -11.88
N SER A 159 42.67 12.50 -12.68
CA SER A 159 42.86 13.01 -14.03
C SER A 159 43.66 14.32 -14.03
N ARG A 160 43.34 15.23 -13.08
CA ARG A 160 44.06 16.50 -12.92
C ARG A 160 45.53 16.26 -12.60
N GLU A 161 45.84 15.36 -11.68
CA GLU A 161 47.23 15.04 -11.30
C GLU A 161 48.02 14.45 -12.47
N TRP A 162 47.43 13.51 -13.22
CA TRP A 162 48.06 12.94 -14.41
C TRP A 162 48.34 14.00 -15.48
N PHE A 163 47.40 14.91 -15.73
CA PHE A 163 47.63 15.98 -16.70
C PHE A 163 48.74 16.94 -16.26
N LEU A 164 48.81 17.27 -14.96
CA LEU A 164 49.89 18.10 -14.42
C LEU A 164 51.25 17.41 -14.56
N GLN A 165 51.33 16.12 -14.26
CA GLN A 165 52.56 15.34 -14.43
C GLN A 165 52.99 15.31 -15.90
N GLN A 166 52.09 14.97 -16.82
CA GLN A 166 52.38 14.91 -18.25
C GLN A 166 52.81 16.27 -18.80
N HIS A 167 52.18 17.35 -18.34
CA HIS A 167 52.56 18.70 -18.72
C HIS A 167 53.98 19.04 -18.26
N GLY A 168 54.31 18.75 -16.98
CA GLY A 168 55.64 18.98 -16.43
C GLY A 168 56.72 18.15 -17.12
N GLU A 169 56.45 16.88 -17.43
CA GLU A 169 57.36 16.02 -18.20
C GLU A 169 57.60 16.58 -19.61
N ARG A 170 56.55 17.04 -20.28
CA ARG A 170 56.65 17.67 -21.60
C ARG A 170 57.44 18.98 -21.56
N GLU A 171 57.28 19.79 -20.51
CA GLU A 171 58.07 21.01 -20.33
C GLU A 171 59.56 20.71 -20.10
N LYS A 172 59.87 19.73 -19.26
CA LYS A 172 61.25 19.27 -19.04
C LYS A 172 61.88 18.77 -20.34
N ALA A 173 61.19 17.88 -21.07
CA ALA A 173 61.68 17.37 -22.34
C ALA A 173 61.91 18.48 -23.39
N ARG A 174 61.06 19.51 -23.42
CA ARG A 174 61.28 20.69 -24.28
C ARG A 174 62.51 21.49 -23.87
N ALA A 175 62.71 21.71 -22.58
CA ALA A 175 63.89 22.40 -22.07
C ALA A 175 65.18 21.64 -22.37
N ASP A 176 65.19 20.32 -22.18
CA ASP A 176 66.32 19.45 -22.48
C ASP A 176 66.65 19.46 -23.98
N HIS A 177 65.63 19.43 -24.84
CA HIS A 177 65.81 19.54 -26.30
C HIS A 177 66.45 20.88 -26.70
N LEU A 178 65.93 22.00 -26.19
CA LEU A 178 66.48 23.33 -26.48
C LEU A 178 67.91 23.48 -25.99
N LEU A 179 68.22 22.92 -24.81
CA LEU A 179 69.59 22.90 -24.29
C LEU A 179 70.52 22.08 -25.19
N ALA A 180 70.07 20.90 -25.63
CA ALA A 180 70.83 20.06 -26.56
C ALA A 180 71.07 20.76 -27.90
N GLU A 181 70.07 21.43 -28.47
CA GLU A 181 70.21 22.23 -29.69
C GLU A 181 71.20 23.39 -29.50
N HIS A 182 71.12 24.09 -28.38
CA HIS A 182 72.04 25.17 -28.06
C HIS A 182 73.49 24.67 -27.92
N LEU A 183 73.71 23.55 -27.23
CA LEU A 183 75.04 22.92 -27.12
C LEU A 183 75.55 22.45 -28.49
N HIS A 184 74.67 21.89 -29.33
CA HIS A 184 75.02 21.47 -30.68
C HIS A 184 75.45 22.65 -31.55
N THR A 185 74.68 23.76 -31.53
CA THR A 185 75.01 24.97 -32.28
C THR A 185 76.33 25.60 -31.80
N GLN A 186 76.57 25.68 -30.50
CA GLN A 186 77.86 26.13 -29.96
C GLN A 186 79.03 25.25 -30.41
N THR A 187 78.85 23.93 -30.40
CA THR A 187 79.87 22.98 -30.83
C THR A 187 80.19 23.14 -32.32
N ARG A 188 79.16 23.35 -33.15
CA ARG A 188 79.33 23.66 -34.59
C ARG A 188 80.11 24.94 -34.81
N LEU A 189 79.78 26.02 -34.09
CA LEU A 189 80.50 27.30 -34.19
C LEU A 189 81.98 27.16 -33.81
N LYS A 190 82.29 26.38 -32.76
CA LYS A 190 83.68 26.09 -32.39
C LYS A 190 84.41 25.29 -33.47
N PHE A 191 83.76 24.33 -34.12
CA PHE A 191 84.36 23.62 -35.25
C PHE A 191 84.61 24.55 -36.45
N ASP A 192 83.69 25.47 -36.74
CA ASP A 192 83.88 26.45 -37.82
C ASP A 192 85.02 27.44 -37.49
N GLU A 193 85.19 27.81 -36.22
CA GLU A 193 86.32 28.62 -35.73
C GLU A 193 87.65 27.90 -35.90
N THR A 194 87.77 26.67 -35.41
CA THR A 194 89.01 25.89 -35.53
C THR A 194 89.35 25.59 -36.98
N ALA A 195 88.35 25.31 -37.83
CA ALA A 195 88.56 25.14 -39.26
C ALA A 195 89.12 26.41 -39.92
N ARG A 196 88.60 27.60 -39.56
CA ARG A 196 89.14 28.88 -40.03
C ARG A 196 90.58 29.11 -39.58
N GLU A 197 90.91 28.77 -38.34
CA GLU A 197 92.27 28.89 -37.81
C GLU A 197 93.24 27.95 -38.53
N LEU A 198 92.86 26.68 -38.72
CA LEU A 198 93.64 25.70 -39.47
C LEU A 198 93.86 26.15 -40.91
N MET A 199 92.85 26.69 -41.59
CA MET A 199 92.98 27.22 -42.95
C MET A 199 93.95 28.41 -43.01
N LYS A 200 93.93 29.31 -42.02
CA LYS A 200 94.90 30.42 -41.93
C LYS A 200 96.32 29.92 -41.72
N LEU A 201 96.52 28.96 -40.83
CA LEU A 201 97.82 28.36 -40.52
C LEU A 201 98.37 27.57 -41.72
N GLU A 202 97.52 26.80 -42.40
CA GLU A 202 97.89 26.13 -43.65
C GLU A 202 98.28 27.17 -44.72
N GLY A 203 97.52 28.27 -44.83
CA GLY A 203 97.85 29.37 -45.72
C GLY A 203 99.19 30.04 -45.42
N SER A 204 99.52 30.28 -44.14
CA SER A 204 100.80 30.88 -43.74
C SER A 204 101.97 29.93 -43.95
N THR A 205 101.85 28.68 -43.54
CA THR A 205 102.88 27.64 -43.74
C THR A 205 103.15 27.41 -45.23
N ARG A 206 102.12 27.34 -46.08
CA ARG A 206 102.30 27.29 -47.55
C ARG A 206 103.07 28.50 -48.07
N LYS A 207 102.77 29.71 -47.59
CA LYS A 207 103.51 30.93 -47.97
C LYS A 207 104.97 30.89 -47.53
N GLU A 208 105.24 30.45 -46.29
CA GLU A 208 106.60 30.30 -45.75
C GLU A 208 107.40 29.25 -46.50
N VAL A 209 106.81 28.08 -46.78
CA VAL A 209 107.42 27.03 -47.60
C VAL A 209 107.74 27.57 -49.00
N CYS A 210 106.79 28.25 -49.66
CA CYS A 210 107.05 28.88 -50.96
C CYS A 210 108.18 29.92 -50.89
N ALA A 211 108.25 30.73 -49.84
CA ALA A 211 109.32 31.71 -49.64
C ALA A 211 110.68 31.04 -49.39
N ALA A 212 110.75 29.98 -48.57
CA ALA A 212 111.94 29.20 -48.31
C ALA A 212 112.45 28.50 -49.57
N VAL A 213 111.55 27.89 -50.36
CA VAL A 213 111.87 27.28 -51.67
C VAL A 213 112.39 28.35 -52.62
N LYS A 214 111.77 29.54 -52.68
CA LYS A 214 112.24 30.66 -53.51
C LYS A 214 113.64 31.15 -53.08
N ALA A 215 113.90 31.27 -51.78
CA ALA A 215 115.20 31.67 -51.25
C ALA A 215 116.28 30.60 -51.51
N PHE A 216 115.95 29.32 -51.32
CA PHE A 216 116.83 28.20 -51.67
C PHE A 216 117.19 28.22 -53.16
N ASN A 217 116.20 28.37 -54.05
CA ASN A 217 116.42 28.48 -55.49
C ASN A 217 117.31 29.68 -55.85
N LYS A 218 117.14 30.83 -55.17
CA LYS A 218 117.99 32.01 -55.35
C LYS A 218 119.43 31.77 -54.89
N ASN A 219 119.63 31.13 -53.75
CA ASN A 219 120.96 30.77 -53.24
C ASN A 219 121.65 29.73 -54.14
N GLN A 220 120.92 28.75 -54.65
CA GLN A 220 121.45 27.79 -55.63
C GLN A 220 121.90 28.49 -56.91
N LEU A 221 121.09 29.42 -57.44
CA LEU A 221 121.46 30.28 -58.57
C LEU A 221 122.74 31.08 -58.28
N GLN A 222 122.84 31.72 -57.11
CA GLN A 222 124.06 32.43 -56.71
C GLN A 222 125.27 31.49 -56.63
N ARG A 223 125.15 30.32 -56.01
CA ARG A 223 126.25 29.32 -55.96
C ARG A 223 126.67 28.90 -57.37
N ILE A 224 125.73 28.66 -58.27
CA ILE A 224 126.03 28.33 -59.68
C ILE A 224 126.78 29.50 -60.33
N ILE A 225 126.34 30.75 -60.13
CA ILE A 225 127.01 31.95 -60.65
C ILE A 225 128.42 32.11 -60.05
N THR A 226 128.60 31.89 -58.75
CA THR A 226 129.92 31.98 -58.10
C THR A 226 130.85 30.86 -58.56
N VAL A 227 130.35 29.63 -58.75
CA VAL A 227 131.12 28.51 -59.30
C VAL A 227 131.47 28.76 -60.77
N MET A 228 130.56 29.33 -61.56
CA MET A 228 130.84 29.75 -62.94
C MET A 228 131.84 30.91 -62.99
N GLY A 229 131.73 31.88 -62.09
CA GLY A 229 132.66 33.00 -61.94
C GLY A 229 134.06 32.55 -61.49
N ALA A 230 134.14 31.63 -60.52
CA ALA A 230 135.39 31.02 -60.08
C ALA A 230 136.00 30.15 -61.18
N ARG A 231 135.18 29.43 -61.97
CA ARG A 231 135.64 28.72 -63.17
C ARG A 231 136.16 29.67 -64.24
N GLN A 232 135.51 30.81 -64.49
CA GLN A 232 135.98 31.81 -65.44
C GLN A 232 137.26 32.51 -64.95
N HIS A 233 137.38 32.83 -63.67
CA HIS A 233 138.58 33.44 -63.08
C HIS A 233 139.76 32.45 -63.06
N ALA A 234 139.50 31.17 -62.76
CA ALA A 234 140.49 30.10 -62.87
C ALA A 234 140.90 29.82 -64.33
N TRP A 235 140.01 30.02 -65.30
CA TRP A 235 140.34 29.93 -66.72
C TRP A 235 141.20 31.14 -67.16
N PHE A 236 140.85 32.36 -66.71
CA PHE A 236 141.57 33.60 -67.03
C PHE A 236 143.00 33.62 -66.47
N TRP A 237 143.23 33.09 -65.26
CA TRP A 237 144.57 32.94 -64.68
C TRP A 237 145.39 31.76 -65.25
N ARG A 238 144.74 30.83 -65.97
CA ARG A 238 145.43 29.75 -66.71
C ARG A 238 145.83 30.15 -68.13
N SER A 239 145.41 31.33 -68.58
CA SER A 239 145.64 31.88 -69.93
C SER A 239 146.58 33.10 -69.94
N ARG A 240 147.32 33.33 -68.84
CA ARG A 240 148.49 34.22 -68.76
C ARG A 240 149.71 33.40 -68.39
#